data_AF-A0A933QHV4-F1
#
_entry.id   AF-A0A933QHV4-F1
#
_cell.length_a   1.000
_cell.length_b   1.000
_cell.length_c   1.000
_cell.angle_alpha   90.00
_cell.angle_beta   90.00
_cell.angle_gamma   90.00
#
_symmetry.space_group_name_H-M   'P 1'
#
loop_
_entity.id
_entity.type
_entity.pdbx_description
1 polymer ?
#
loop_
_entity_poly.entity_id
_entity_poly.type
_entity_poly.pdbx_seq_one_letter_code
_entity_poly.pdbx_strand_id
1 'polypeptide(L)'
;MLARVFSGATVGLDSIPIEVEVDIASQGLPSFTIVGLPDKAVEEAKERVRSAIKNSGADFPSRRITVNLAPADLPKEGPGFDLPIALGLLIASGQLKADLNKALVLGELSLDGSL
;
A
#
# COMPACT_ATOMS: atom_id res chain seq x y z
N MET A 1 -6.48 12.87 -0.93
CA MET A 1 -7.13 12.24 0.25
C MET A 1 -6.11 11.29 0.78
N LEU A 2 -5.69 11.46 2.03
CA LEU A 2 -4.51 10.81 2.58
C LEU A 2 -4.89 9.79 3.64
N ALA A 3 -4.31 8.59 3.57
CA ALA A 3 -4.33 7.61 4.63
C ALA A 3 -2.91 7.16 4.97
N ARG A 4 -2.73 6.70 6.20
CA ARG A 4 -1.45 6.16 6.68
C ARG A 4 -1.68 4.82 7.36
N VAL A 5 -0.82 3.86 7.04
CA VAL A 5 -0.76 2.53 7.65
C VAL A 5 0.69 2.24 8.03
N PHE A 6 0.92 1.66 9.22
CA PHE A 6 2.26 1.25 9.62
C PHE A 6 2.53 -0.19 9.17
N SER A 7 3.73 -0.44 8.66
CA SER A 7 4.27 -1.74 8.23
C SER A 7 5.69 -1.90 8.76
N GLY A 8 6.40 -2.94 8.33
CA GLY A 8 7.81 -3.17 8.64
C GLY A 8 8.58 -3.61 7.40
N ALA A 9 9.85 -3.21 7.33
CA ALA A 9 10.83 -3.74 6.39
C ALA A 9 11.91 -4.51 7.15
N THR A 10 12.41 -5.59 6.55
CA THR A 10 13.59 -6.27 7.05
C THR A 10 14.82 -5.66 6.42
N VAL A 11 15.72 -5.11 7.23
CA VAL A 11 17.01 -4.56 6.78
C VAL A 11 18.11 -5.30 7.52
N GLY A 12 18.78 -6.22 6.82
CA GLY A 12 19.73 -7.13 7.46
C GLY A 12 19.04 -8.05 8.46
N LEU A 13 19.30 -7.86 9.75
CA LEU A 13 18.70 -8.63 10.85
C LEU A 13 17.64 -7.84 11.63
N ASP A 14 17.44 -6.57 11.28
CA ASP A 14 16.54 -5.67 11.98
C ASP A 14 15.19 -5.54 11.27
N SER A 15 14.13 -5.39 12.05
CA SER A 15 12.81 -4.98 11.55
C SER A 15 12.63 -3.49 11.78
N ILE A 16 12.57 -2.73 10.69
CA ILE A 16 12.43 -1.28 10.72
C ILE A 16 10.98 -0.90 10.44
N PRO A 17 10.33 -0.06 11.28
CA PRO A 17 8.98 0.42 11.00
C PRO A 17 8.94 1.26 9.73
N ILE A 18 7.95 1.00 8.88
CA ILE A 18 7.69 1.73 7.65
C ILE A 18 6.33 2.41 7.74
N GLU A 19 6.27 3.69 7.37
CA GLU A 19 5.00 4.38 7.13
C GLU A 19 4.61 4.20 5.66
N VAL A 20 3.45 3.59 5.44
CA VAL A 20 2.80 3.46 4.12
C VAL A 20 1.75 4.55 4.02
N GLU A 21 2.06 5.60 3.27
CA GLU A 21 1.14 6.70 3.01
C GLU A 21 0.51 6.52 1.64
N VAL A 22 -0.82 6.60 1.57
CA VAL A 22 -1.56 6.52 0.31
C VAL A 22 -2.30 7.83 0.11
N ASP A 23 -1.91 8.60 -0.90
CA ASP A 23 -2.64 9.78 -1.36
C ASP A 23 -3.39 9.50 -2.66
N ILE A 24 -4.69 9.80 -2.65
CA ILE A 24 -5.54 9.82 -3.83
C ILE A 24 -5.77 11.27 -4.22
N ALA A 25 -5.22 11.68 -5.37
CA ALA A 25 -5.36 13.04 -5.88
C ALA A 25 -6.83 13.40 -6.11
N SER A 26 -7.18 14.67 -5.90
CA SER A 26 -8.53 15.19 -6.15
C SER A 26 -8.87 15.27 -7.65
N GLN A 27 -7.85 15.50 -8.48
CA GLN A 27 -7.96 15.65 -9.94
C GLN A 27 -6.74 15.05 -10.64
N GLY A 28 -6.88 14.77 -11.93
CA GLY A 28 -5.81 14.25 -12.79
C GLY A 28 -6.12 12.89 -13.41
N LEU A 29 -5.31 12.49 -14.38
CA LEU A 29 -5.44 11.20 -15.06
C LEU A 29 -5.04 10.03 -14.12
N PRO A 30 -5.69 8.86 -14.26
CA PRO A 30 -5.34 7.67 -13.48
C PRO A 30 -3.87 7.30 -13.62
N SER A 31 -3.21 7.08 -12.50
CA SER A 31 -1.84 6.57 -12.41
C SER A 31 -1.64 5.97 -11.03
N PHE A 32 -0.71 5.03 -10.91
CA PHE A 32 -0.34 4.41 -9.64
C PHE A 32 1.17 4.40 -9.55
N THR A 33 1.72 5.06 -8.54
CA THR A 33 3.17 5.18 -8.34
C THR A 33 3.52 4.83 -6.92
N ILE A 34 4.57 4.01 -6.76
CA ILE A 34 5.17 3.69 -5.47
C ILE A 34 6.52 4.39 -5.40
N VAL A 35 6.80 5.06 -4.29
CA VAL A 35 8.07 5.76 -4.05
C VAL A 35 8.63 5.40 -2.67
N GLY A 36 9.93 5.62 -2.48
CA GLY A 36 10.63 5.26 -1.24
C GLY A 36 11.49 4.00 -1.39
N LEU A 37 12.23 3.90 -2.48
CA LEU A 37 13.16 2.80 -2.79
C LEU A 37 12.49 1.39 -2.80
N PRO A 38 11.38 1.21 -3.55
CA PRO A 38 10.79 -0.11 -3.74
C PRO A 38 11.67 -0.99 -4.64
N ASP A 39 11.74 -2.28 -4.33
CA ASP A 39 12.25 -3.28 -5.27
C ASP A 39 11.20 -3.63 -6.34
N LYS A 40 11.56 -4.58 -7.21
CA LYS A 40 10.66 -5.03 -8.27
C LYS A 40 9.38 -5.70 -7.73
N ALA A 41 9.47 -6.47 -6.63
CA ALA A 41 8.32 -7.16 -6.07
C ALA A 41 7.31 -6.16 -5.49
N VAL A 42 7.79 -5.10 -4.84
CA VAL A 42 6.97 -3.99 -4.35
C VAL A 42 6.37 -3.19 -5.50
N GLU A 43 7.12 -2.91 -6.57
CA GLU A 43 6.58 -2.25 -7.77
C GLU A 43 5.45 -3.04 -8.45
N GLU A 44 5.52 -4.38 -8.39
CA GLU A 44 4.47 -5.28 -8.90
C GLU A 44 3.23 -5.32 -8.00
N ALA A 45 3.30 -4.82 -6.76
CA ALA A 45 2.17 -4.72 -5.83
C ALA A 45 0.98 -3.96 -6.45
N LYS A 46 1.24 -3.00 -7.35
CA LYS A 46 0.18 -2.22 -8.02
C LYS A 46 -0.86 -3.09 -8.72
N GLU A 47 -0.44 -4.19 -9.36
CA GLU A 47 -1.35 -5.09 -10.08
C GLU A 47 -2.05 -6.05 -9.10
N ARG A 48 -1.33 -6.52 -8.08
CA ARG A 48 -1.89 -7.39 -7.03
C ARG A 48 -2.93 -6.67 -6.19
N VAL A 49 -2.60 -5.50 -5.66
CA VAL A 49 -3.52 -4.63 -4.89
C VAL A 49 -4.76 -4.28 -5.72
N ARG A 50 -4.58 -3.90 -7.00
CA ARG A 50 -5.72 -3.58 -7.87
C ARG A 50 -6.66 -4.76 -8.03
N SER A 51 -6.11 -5.94 -8.30
CA SER A 51 -6.91 -7.15 -8.52
C SER A 51 -7.58 -7.60 -7.23
N ALA A 52 -6.84 -7.64 -6.13
CA ALA A 52 -7.32 -8.02 -4.82
C ALA A 52 -8.47 -7.11 -4.32
N ILE A 53 -8.34 -5.79 -4.46
CA ILE A 53 -9.41 -4.84 -4.09
C ILE A 53 -10.69 -5.12 -4.88
N LYS A 54 -10.58 -5.25 -6.21
CA LYS A 54 -11.75 -5.52 -7.06
C LYS A 54 -12.38 -6.87 -6.77
N ASN A 55 -11.58 -7.91 -6.60
CA ASN A 55 -12.06 -9.26 -6.33
C ASN A 55 -12.57 -9.44 -4.89
N SER A 56 -12.21 -8.53 -3.98
CA SER A 56 -12.81 -8.41 -2.64
C SER A 56 -14.12 -7.62 -2.62
N GLY A 57 -14.62 -7.18 -3.78
CA GLY A 57 -15.88 -6.43 -3.89
C GLY A 57 -15.78 -4.94 -3.57
N ALA A 58 -14.57 -4.38 -3.52
CA ALA A 58 -14.33 -2.96 -3.30
C ALA A 58 -13.95 -2.23 -4.60
N ASP A 59 -14.13 -0.91 -4.60
CA ASP A 59 -13.84 -0.06 -5.75
C ASP A 59 -12.36 0.33 -5.79
N PHE A 60 -11.73 0.17 -6.95
CA PHE A 60 -10.40 0.70 -7.19
C PHE A 60 -10.50 2.14 -7.74
N PRO A 61 -9.95 3.17 -7.05
CA PRO A 61 -10.10 4.56 -7.47
C PRO A 61 -9.52 4.83 -8.86
N SER A 62 -10.31 5.47 -9.74
CA SER A 62 -9.90 5.90 -11.08
C SER A 62 -9.24 7.29 -11.07
N ARG A 63 -8.28 7.49 -10.18
CA ARG A 63 -7.54 8.77 -10.00
C ARG A 63 -6.04 8.50 -9.89
N ARG A 64 -5.23 9.55 -9.87
CA ARG A 64 -3.81 9.42 -9.52
C ARG A 64 -3.68 9.00 -8.06
N ILE A 65 -2.95 7.90 -7.86
CA ILE A 65 -2.64 7.30 -6.57
C ILE A 65 -1.12 7.36 -6.40
N THR A 66 -0.68 7.87 -5.27
CA THR A 66 0.73 7.85 -4.86
C THR A 66 0.85 7.11 -3.54
N VAL A 67 1.70 6.09 -3.54
CA VAL A 67 2.08 5.33 -2.35
C VAL A 67 3.50 5.74 -1.99
N ASN A 68 3.67 6.31 -0.80
CA ASN A 68 4.98 6.65 -0.26
C ASN A 68 5.35 5.68 0.86
N LEU A 69 6.54 5.09 0.77
CA LEU A 69 7.09 4.15 1.76
C LEU A 69 8.24 4.84 2.52
N ALA A 70 7.96 5.37 3.70
CA ALA A 70 8.94 6.08 4.53
C ALA A 70 9.53 5.18 5.63
N PRO A 71 10.83 5.29 5.95
CA PRO A 71 11.79 6.29 5.48
C PRO A 71 12.38 5.92 4.11
N ALA A 72 12.50 6.89 3.20
CA ALA A 72 12.75 6.66 1.76
C ALA A 72 14.18 6.21 1.40
N ASP A 73 15.11 6.25 2.33
CA ASP A 73 16.51 5.85 2.20
C ASP A 73 16.75 4.35 2.46
N LEU A 74 15.77 3.64 3.03
CA LEU A 74 15.82 2.21 3.26
C LEU A 74 15.16 1.43 2.12
N PRO A 75 15.74 0.29 1.68
CA PRO A 75 15.14 -0.56 0.67
C PRO A 75 13.85 -1.22 1.18
N LYS A 76 12.83 -1.30 0.33
CA LYS A 76 11.60 -2.06 0.60
C LYS A 76 11.55 -3.23 -0.36
N GLU A 77 11.70 -4.42 0.21
CA GLU A 77 11.84 -5.66 -0.55
C GLU A 77 10.67 -6.61 -0.27
N GLY A 78 10.30 -7.35 -1.31
CA GLY A 78 9.30 -8.40 -1.21
C GLY A 78 7.84 -7.93 -1.17
N PRO A 79 6.89 -8.86 -1.11
CA PRO A 79 5.47 -8.56 -1.35
C PRO A 79 4.70 -8.16 -0.08
N GLY A 80 5.36 -8.09 1.08
CA GLY A 80 4.71 -7.83 2.38
C GLY A 80 4.04 -6.45 2.51
N PHE A 81 4.23 -5.57 1.51
CA PHE A 81 3.59 -4.25 1.43
C PHE A 81 2.23 -4.27 0.73
N ASP A 82 1.82 -5.38 0.10
CA ASP A 82 0.55 -5.45 -0.63
C ASP A 82 -0.65 -5.11 0.28
N LEU A 83 -0.77 -5.80 1.42
CA LEU A 83 -1.86 -5.59 2.37
C LEU A 83 -1.91 -4.16 2.95
N PRO A 84 -0.82 -3.60 3.52
CA PRO A 84 -0.88 -2.23 4.05
C PRO A 84 -1.17 -1.18 2.97
N ILE A 85 -0.72 -1.37 1.72
CA ILE A 85 -1.07 -0.49 0.60
C ILE A 85 -2.57 -0.59 0.28
N ALA A 86 -3.14 -1.80 0.21
CA ALA A 86 -4.55 -2.00 -0.06
C ALA A 86 -5.44 -1.37 1.03
N LEU A 87 -5.10 -1.59 2.32
CA LEU A 87 -5.81 -0.95 3.44
C LEU A 87 -5.71 0.57 3.37
N GLY A 88 -4.52 1.11 3.09
CA GLY A 88 -4.33 2.55 2.90
C GLY A 88 -5.22 3.11 1.79
N LEU A 89 -5.36 2.40 0.67
CA LEU A 89 -6.22 2.82 -0.43
C LEU A 89 -7.71 2.80 -0.06
N LEU A 90 -8.17 1.76 0.64
CA LEU A 90 -9.55 1.65 1.11
C LEU A 90 -9.90 2.73 2.14
N ILE A 91 -8.97 3.05 3.04
CA ILE A 91 -9.15 4.14 4.01
C ILE A 91 -9.15 5.50 3.31
N ALA A 92 -8.17 5.76 2.43
CA ALA A 92 -8.05 7.02 1.70
C ALA A 92 -9.24 7.30 0.77
N SER A 93 -9.86 6.25 0.23
CA SER A 93 -11.06 6.33 -0.59
C SER A 93 -12.37 6.36 0.22
N GLY A 94 -12.31 6.22 1.55
CA GLY A 94 -13.46 6.22 2.44
C GLY A 94 -14.29 4.94 2.44
N GLN A 95 -13.79 3.87 1.83
CA GLN A 95 -14.45 2.55 1.76
C GLN A 95 -14.25 1.74 3.04
N LEU A 96 -13.18 2.01 3.80
CA LEU A 96 -12.90 1.37 5.07
C LEU A 96 -12.77 2.42 6.18
N LYS A 97 -13.54 2.24 7.27
CA LYS A 97 -13.40 3.03 8.50
C LYS A 97 -12.69 2.18 9.56
N ALA A 98 -11.37 2.29 9.63
CA ALA A 98 -10.55 1.60 10.61
C ALA A 98 -9.48 2.55 11.18
N ASP A 99 -9.21 2.46 12.48
CA ASP A 99 -8.08 3.13 13.12
C ASP A 99 -6.93 2.13 13.27
N LEU A 100 -5.90 2.29 12.45
CA LEU A 100 -4.72 1.43 12.44
C LEU A 100 -3.49 2.09 13.09
N ASN A 101 -3.66 3.20 13.83
CA ASN A 101 -2.53 3.94 14.41
C ASN A 101 -1.71 3.14 15.45
N LYS A 102 -2.26 2.04 15.98
CA LYS A 102 -1.60 1.14 16.95
C LYS A 102 -1.37 -0.27 16.40
N ALA A 103 -1.48 -0.45 15.10
CA ALA A 103 -1.27 -1.73 14.43
C ALA A 103 -0.10 -1.64 13.47
N LEU A 104 0.64 -2.75 13.35
CA LEU A 104 1.62 -2.95 12.28
C LEU A 104 1.05 -4.01 11.35
N VAL A 105 0.93 -3.68 10.07
CA VAL A 105 0.29 -4.53 9.06
C VAL A 105 1.33 -4.96 8.05
N LEU A 106 1.42 -6.26 7.85
CA LEU A 106 2.28 -6.89 6.87
C LEU A 106 1.51 -8.07 6.26
N GLY A 107 1.57 -8.23 4.95
CA GLY A 107 0.87 -9.32 4.27
C GLY A 107 0.93 -9.16 2.76
N GLU A 108 0.96 -10.30 2.08
CA GLU A 108 0.90 -10.39 0.63
C GLU A 108 -0.57 -10.45 0.19
N LEU A 109 -0.85 -10.11 -1.07
CA LEU A 109 -2.18 -10.27 -1.64
C LEU A 109 -2.12 -11.13 -2.89
N SER A 110 -2.96 -12.16 -2.91
CA SER A 110 -3.28 -12.88 -4.14
C SER A 110 -4.26 -12.08 -4.99
N LEU A 111 -4.25 -12.35 -6.30
CA LEU A 111 -5.11 -11.64 -7.25
C LEU A 111 -6.60 -11.80 -6.94
N ASP A 112 -7.01 -12.91 -6.31
CA ASP A 112 -8.39 -13.21 -5.93
C ASP A 112 -8.85 -12.52 -4.64
N GLY A 113 -7.98 -11.78 -3.96
CA GLY A 113 -8.28 -11.10 -2.71
C GLY A 113 -7.95 -11.92 -1.45
N SER A 114 -7.39 -13.12 -1.59
CA SER A 114 -6.84 -13.86 -0.45
C SER A 114 -5.47 -13.32 0.00
N LEU A 115 -5.08 -13.67 1.23
CA LEU A 115 -3.77 -13.37 1.82
C LEU A 115 -2.77 -14.49 1.53
#